data_AF-A0A388PW11-F1
#
_entry.id   AF-A0A388PW11-F1
#
_cell.length_a   1.000
_cell.length_b   1.000
_cell.length_c   1.000
_cell.angle_alpha   90.00
_cell.angle_beta   90.00
_cell.angle_gamma   90.00
#
_symmetry.space_group_name_H-M   'P 1'
#
loop_
_entity.id
_entity.type
_entity.pdbx_description
1 polymer ?
#
loop_
_entity_poly.entity_id
_entity_poly.type
_entity_poly.pdbx_seq_one_letter_code
_entity_poly.pdbx_strand_id
1 'polypeptide(L)' 'MASIPDIDNQETQEWLDALNAVIEIEGVERAHFLIESMIDQARRSGANLPYKATTAYVNTIPTHLQQRHPRKP' A
#
# COMPACT_ATOMS: atom_id res chain seq x y z
N MET A 1 12.72 17.04 -2.97
CA MET A 1 12.54 15.62 -2.63
C MET A 1 13.52 14.86 -3.50
N ALA A 2 14.50 14.17 -2.92
CA ALA A 2 15.41 13.35 -3.71
C ALA A 2 14.61 12.13 -4.20
N SER A 3 14.31 12.08 -5.48
CA SER A 3 13.91 10.84 -6.14
C SER A 3 15.13 9.95 -6.12
N ILE A 4 15.11 8.93 -5.26
CA ILE A 4 16.08 7.84 -5.36
C ILE A 4 15.83 7.24 -6.74
N PRO A 5 16.79 7.31 -7.68
CA PRO A 5 16.61 6.65 -8.96
C PRO A 5 16.45 5.16 -8.67
N ASP A 6 15.42 4.56 -9.25
CA ASP A 6 15.27 3.12 -9.20
C ASP A 6 16.52 2.49 -9.81
N ILE A 7 17.27 1.80 -8.96
CA ILE A 7 18.56 1.19 -9.28
C ILE A 7 18.34 -0.14 -10.01
N ASP A 8 17.18 -0.77 -9.79
CA ASP A 8 16.79 -2.03 -10.39
C ASP A 8 15.27 -2.08 -10.62
N ASN A 9 14.87 -1.62 -11.81
CA ASN A 9 13.47 -1.67 -12.22
C ASN A 9 12.89 -3.09 -12.23
N GLN A 10 13.71 -4.12 -12.47
CA GLN A 10 13.22 -5.50 -12.50
C GLN A 10 12.85 -5.95 -11.09
N GLU A 11 13.72 -5.72 -10.11
CA GLU A 11 13.40 -5.97 -8.72
C GLU A 11 12.10 -5.24 -8.34
N THR A 12 11.98 -3.95 -8.63
CA THR A 12 10.75 -3.18 -8.35
C THR A 12 9.49 -3.82 -8.96
N GLN A 13 9.56 -4.33 -10.20
CA GLN A 13 8.43 -5.03 -10.81
C GLN A 13 8.11 -6.35 -10.09
N GLU A 14 9.10 -7.14 -9.72
CA GLU A 14 8.90 -8.41 -9.03
C GLU A 14 8.20 -8.21 -7.67
N TRP A 15 8.55 -7.16 -6.93
CA TRP A 15 7.88 -6.81 -5.69
C TRP A 15 6.44 -6.34 -5.90
N LEU A 16 6.16 -5.59 -6.97
CA LEU A 16 4.79 -5.18 -7.33
C LEU A 16 3.93 -6.38 -7.74
N ASP A 17 4.48 -7.30 -8.53
CA ASP A 17 3.80 -8.52 -8.96
C ASP A 17 3.49 -9.43 -7.76
N ALA A 18 4.41 -9.56 -6.82
CA ALA A 18 4.18 -10.29 -5.57
C ALA A 18 3.04 -9.67 -4.75
N LEU A 19 2.98 -8.34 -4.63
CA LEU A 19 1.90 -7.65 -3.94
C LEU A 19 0.55 -7.86 -4.64
N ASN A 20 0.52 -7.78 -5.97
CA ASN A 20 -0.69 -8.03 -6.76
C ASN A 20 -1.19 -9.47 -6.56
N ALA A 21 -0.30 -10.45 -6.58
CA ALA A 21 -0.65 -11.84 -6.33
C ALA A 21 -1.27 -12.04 -4.93
N VAL A 22 -0.74 -11.37 -3.90
CA VAL A 22 -1.34 -11.41 -2.54
C VAL A 22 -2.74 -10.79 -2.55
N ILE A 23 -2.93 -9.66 -3.24
CA ILE A 23 -4.24 -9.02 -3.34
C ILE A 23 -5.25 -9.94 -4.03
N GLU A 24 -4.85 -10.64 -5.09
CA GLU A 24 -5.72 -11.54 -5.84
C GLU A 24 -6.06 -12.83 -5.07
N ILE A 25 -5.11 -13.40 -4.34
CA ILE A 25 -5.24 -14.70 -3.69
C ILE A 25 -5.76 -14.57 -2.24
N GLU A 26 -5.15 -13.67 -1.46
CA GLU A 26 -5.41 -13.52 -0.02
C GLU A 26 -6.28 -12.29 0.30
N GLY A 27 -6.42 -11.35 -0.63
CA GLY A 27 -7.26 -10.16 -0.49
C GLY A 27 -6.53 -8.93 0.06
N VAL A 28 -7.25 -7.81 0.03
CA VAL A 28 -6.72 -6.47 0.35
C VAL A 28 -6.27 -6.34 1.80
N GLU A 29 -6.98 -6.98 2.75
CA GLU A 29 -6.64 -6.91 4.18
C GLU A 29 -5.25 -7.49 4.46
N ARG A 30 -4.92 -8.61 3.80
CA ARG A 30 -3.62 -9.25 3.93
C ARG A 30 -2.50 -8.41 3.33
N ALA A 31 -2.73 -7.88 2.12
CA ALA A 31 -1.77 -7.00 1.45
C ALA A 31 -1.45 -5.77 2.31
N HIS A 32 -2.47 -5.17 2.93
CA HIS A 32 -2.30 -4.06 3.85
C HIS A 32 -1.44 -4.43 5.06
N PHE A 33 -1.72 -5.58 5.70
CA PHE A 33 -0.89 -6.07 6.81
C PHE A 33 0.58 -6.24 6.42
N LEU A 34 0.85 -6.80 5.22
CA LEU A 34 2.22 -7.00 4.75
C LEU A 34 2.95 -5.67 4.54
N ILE A 35 2.29 -4.67 3.92
CA ILE A 35 2.87 -3.34 3.70
C ILE A 35 3.23 -2.68 5.03
N GLU A 36 2.30 -2.67 6.00
CA GLU A 36 2.56 -2.11 7.34
C GLU A 36 3.73 -2.83 8.04
N SER A 37 3.81 -4.15 7.92
CA SER A 37 4.91 -4.93 8.49
C SER A 37 6.26 -4.57 7.85
N MET A 38 6.31 -4.39 6.52
CA MET A 38 7.52 -3.97 5.81
C MET A 38 7.96 -2.56 6.22
N ILE A 39 7.00 -1.63 6.37
CA ILE A 39 7.28 -0.27 6.85
C ILE A 39 7.85 -0.29 8.26
N ASP A 40 7.27 -1.08 9.17
CA ASP A 40 7.76 -1.22 10.54
C ASP A 40 9.18 -1.82 10.57
N GLN A 41 9.45 -2.83 9.74
CA GLN A 41 10.77 -3.42 9.60
C GLN A 41 11.80 -2.41 9.08
N ALA A 42 11.46 -1.62 8.05
CA ALA A 42 12.33 -0.58 7.51
C ALA A 42 12.64 0.51 8.54
N ARG A 43 11.66 0.90 9.37
CA ARG A 43 11.88 1.82 10.49
C ARG A 43 12.86 1.25 11.51
N ARG A 44 12.68 -0.02 11.89
CA ARG A 44 13.56 -0.71 12.85
C ARG A 44 14.99 -0.88 12.33
N SER A 45 15.18 -1.04 11.02
CA SER A 45 16.50 -1.17 10.40
C SER A 45 17.25 0.16 10.25
N GLY A 46 16.67 1.27 10.72
CA GLY A 46 17.32 2.58 10.68
C GLY A 46 17.20 3.28 9.34
N ALA A 47 16.35 2.78 8.42
CA ALA A 47 15.95 3.57 7.27
C ALA A 47 15.22 4.80 7.80
N ASN A 48 15.86 5.96 7.70
CA ASN A 48 15.32 7.23 8.16
C ASN A 48 14.22 7.68 7.21
N LEU A 49 13.08 6.98 7.26
CA LEU A 49 11.85 7.35 6.58
C LEU A 49 11.36 8.63 7.27
N PRO A 50 11.45 9.81 6.61
CA PRO A 50 10.93 11.03 7.21
C PRO A 50 9.46 10.79 7.55
N TYR A 51 9.14 10.92 8.83
CA TYR A 51 7.81 10.73 9.39
C TYR A 51 6.79 11.58 8.61
N LYS A 52 6.09 10.98 7.64
CA LYS A 52 4.82 11.50 7.16
C LYS A 52 3.74 10.76 7.94
N ALA A 53 3.27 11.40 9.02
CA ALA A 53 2.09 11.02 9.82
C ALA A 53 0.77 11.03 9.02
N THR A 54 0.83 11.01 7.69
CA THR A 54 -0.31 10.81 6.83
C THR A 54 -0.27 9.36 6.41
N THR A 55 -0.76 8.47 7.28
CA THR A 55 -1.28 7.19 6.79
C THR A 55 -2.28 7.58 5.72
N ALA A 56 -1.91 7.41 4.45
CA ALA A 56 -2.89 7.45 3.38
C ALA A 56 -3.72 6.20 3.59
N TYR A 57 -4.64 6.26 4.54
CA TYR A 57 -5.72 5.32 4.69
C TYR A 57 -6.60 5.55 3.48
N VAL A 58 -6.17 5.04 2.34
CA VAL A 58 -7.00 4.97 1.15
C VAL A 58 -8.03 3.91 1.52
N ASN A 59 -9.21 4.37 1.93
CA ASN A 59 -10.39 3.54 1.93
C ASN A 59 -10.64 3.08 0.50
N THR A 60 -10.07 1.93 0.13
CA THR A 60 -10.39 1.28 -1.14
C THR A 60 -11.67 0.48 -0.95
N ILE A 61 -12.78 1.15 -0.60
CA ILE A 61 -14.09 0.60 -0.96
C ILE A 61 -14.16 0.79 -2.47
N PRO A 62 -14.11 -0.28 -3.28
CA PRO A 62 -14.21 -0.12 -4.70
C PRO A 62 -15.55 0.56 -5.03
N THR A 63 -15.57 1.43 -6.03
CA THR A 63 -16.74 2.27 -6.36
C THR A 63 -18.02 1.46 -6.61
N HIS A 64 -17.90 0.16 -6.92
CA HIS A 64 -19.03 -0.76 -7.05
C HIS A 64 -19.64 -1.26 -5.72
N LEU A 65 -18.94 -1.09 -4.59
CA LEU A 65 -19.42 -1.42 -3.22
C LEU A 65 -19.84 -0.18 -2.43
N GLN A 66 -19.71 1.04 -2.99
CA GLN A 66 -20.24 2.23 -2.36
C GLN A 66 -21.78 2.17 -2.39
N GLN A 67 -22.40 1.90 -1.24
CA GLN A 67 -23.85 1.98 -1.08
C GLN A 67 -24.33 3.37 -1.53
N ARG A 68 -25.22 3.40 -2.52
CA ARG A 68 -25.92 4.62 -2.93
C ARG A 68 -26.63 5.20 -1.72
N HIS A 69 -26.12 6.30 -1.17
CA HIS A 69 -26.84 7.07 -0.16
C HIS A 69 -28.17 7.54 -0.77
N PRO A 70 -29.33 7.25 -0.14
CA PRO A 70 -30.58 7.78 -0.60
C PRO A 70 -30.59 9.28 -0.35
N ARG A 71 -30.51 10.05 -1.42
CA ARG A 71 -30.78 11.49 -1.38
C ARG A 71 -32.27 11.63 -1.05
N LYS A 72 -32.59 11.81 0.24
CA LYS A 72 -33.97 12.14 0.63
C LYS A 72 -34.30 13.55 0.13
N PRO A 73 -35.50 13.76 -0.45
CA PRO A 73 -36.00 15.09 -0.79
C PRO A 73 -36.24 15.94 0.46
#